data_AF-A0A9E0X4P5-F1
#
_entry.id   AF-A0A9E0X4P5-F1
#
_cell.length_a   1.000
_cell.length_b   1.000
_cell.length_c   1.000
_cell.angle_alpha   90.00
_cell.angle_beta   90.00
_cell.angle_gamma   90.00
#
_symmetry.space_group_name_H-M   'P 1'
#
loop_
_entity.id
_entity.type
_entity.pdbx_description
1 polymer ?
#
loop_
_entity_poly.entity_id
_entity_poly.type
_entity_poly.pdbx_seq_one_letter_code
_entity_poly.pdbx_strand_id
1 'polypeptide(L)'
;ASSFVYLDVLGSTRAQYGLTLLSTATAYLVGTLLCRRLLARLGLKRTVAIAGALSAGGGLLMLLAAALGWHSVAALLPPFYLFMLGHGIHQPCGQAGAVGPFPQAAGVASALNGFMMMLVAFAIGRWLGGALDGSVWPLVQGVALWSVLLATIAWTLVQRHAPPESSDAP
;
A
#
# COMPACT_ATOMS: atom_id res chain seq x y z
N ALA A 1 -7.89 -8.58 -10.57
CA ALA A 1 -8.70 -8.89 -9.37
C ALA A 1 -9.55 -7.72 -8.92
N SER A 2 -9.03 -6.49 -8.86
CA SER A 2 -9.88 -5.30 -8.63
C SER A 2 -10.99 -5.21 -9.68
N SER A 3 -10.68 -5.35 -10.97
CA SER A 3 -11.70 -5.39 -12.03
C SER A 3 -12.79 -6.44 -11.79
N PHE A 4 -12.40 -7.68 -11.44
CA PHE A 4 -13.33 -8.76 -11.13
C PHE A 4 -14.25 -8.41 -9.96
N VAL A 5 -13.70 -7.95 -8.84
CA VAL A 5 -14.52 -7.59 -7.67
C VAL A 5 -15.47 -6.44 -7.99
N TYR A 6 -15.01 -5.40 -8.68
CA TYR A 6 -15.85 -4.24 -8.94
C TYR A 6 -16.90 -4.49 -10.03
N LEU A 7 -16.53 -5.14 -11.14
CA LEU A 7 -17.43 -5.38 -12.27
C LEU A 7 -18.31 -6.61 -12.05
N ASP A 8 -17.70 -7.74 -11.67
CA ASP A 8 -18.37 -9.04 -11.66
C ASP A 8 -19.04 -9.36 -10.32
N VAL A 9 -18.48 -8.89 -9.19
CA VAL A 9 -19.03 -9.14 -7.84
C VAL A 9 -19.92 -7.99 -7.36
N LEU A 10 -19.44 -6.75 -7.44
CA LEU A 10 -20.16 -5.57 -6.96
C LEU A 10 -21.09 -4.95 -8.03
N GLY A 11 -21.12 -5.49 -9.25
CA GLY A 11 -22.02 -5.07 -10.32
C GLY A 11 -21.78 -3.65 -10.84
N SER A 12 -20.57 -3.10 -10.68
CA SER A 12 -20.24 -1.76 -11.16
C SER A 12 -20.23 -1.71 -12.68
N THR A 13 -20.72 -0.61 -13.25
CA THR A 13 -20.48 -0.31 -14.66
C THR A 13 -19.00 -0.07 -14.93
N ARG A 14 -18.57 -0.25 -16.19
CA ARG A 14 -17.19 0.02 -16.62
C ARG A 14 -16.76 1.47 -16.33
N ALA A 15 -17.68 2.42 -16.46
CA ALA A 15 -17.45 3.83 -16.15
C ALA A 15 -17.22 4.05 -14.64
N GLN A 16 -18.05 3.46 -13.78
CA GLN A 16 -17.87 3.53 -12.33
C GLN A 16 -16.56 2.88 -11.87
N TYR A 17 -16.18 1.75 -12.47
CA TYR A 17 -14.89 1.13 -12.22
C TYR A 17 -13.73 2.03 -12.65
N GLY A 18 -13.81 2.67 -13.83
CA GLY A 18 -12.83 3.65 -14.29
C GLY A 18 -12.67 4.83 -13.32
N LEU A 19 -13.78 5.38 -12.82
CA LEU A 19 -13.75 6.44 -11.80
C LEU A 19 -13.16 5.95 -10.47
N THR A 20 -13.39 4.69 -10.10
CA THR A 20 -12.78 4.08 -8.91
C THR A 20 -11.25 3.94 -9.07
N LEU A 21 -10.78 3.53 -10.24
CA LEU A 21 -9.34 3.47 -10.53
C LEU A 21 -8.71 4.87 -10.50
N LEU A 22 -9.37 5.85 -11.11
CA LEU A 22 -8.89 7.23 -11.12
C LEU A 22 -8.77 7.78 -9.69
N SER A 23 -9.83 7.64 -8.89
CA SER A 23 -9.86 8.15 -7.52
C SER A 23 -8.84 7.46 -6.60
N THR A 24 -8.67 6.14 -6.73
CA THR A 24 -7.64 5.40 -5.97
C THR A 24 -6.22 5.78 -6.39
N ALA A 25 -5.98 6.01 -7.69
CA ALA A 25 -4.72 6.55 -8.18
C ALA A 25 -4.46 7.97 -7.64
N THR A 26 -5.50 8.83 -7.58
CA THR A 26 -5.39 10.16 -6.95
C THR A 26 -5.01 10.05 -5.48
N ALA A 27 -5.64 9.16 -4.70
CA ALA A 27 -5.29 8.93 -3.30
C ALA A 27 -3.83 8.49 -3.15
N TYR A 28 -3.36 7.57 -4.00
CA TYR A 28 -1.95 7.14 -4.01
C TYR A 28 -0.97 8.29 -4.33
N LEU A 29 -1.29 9.13 -5.32
CA LEU A 29 -0.49 10.31 -5.66
C LEU A 29 -0.45 11.32 -4.51
N VAL A 30 -1.59 11.57 -3.87
CA VAL A 30 -1.66 12.42 -2.67
C VAL A 30 -0.78 11.86 -1.55
N GLY A 31 -0.80 10.54 -1.33
CA GLY A 31 0.10 9.87 -0.38
C GLY A 31 1.58 10.09 -0.72
N THR A 32 1.94 10.00 -1.99
CA THR A 32 3.32 10.24 -2.48
C THR A 32 3.76 11.69 -2.22
N LEU A 33 2.89 12.66 -2.47
CA LEU A 33 3.16 14.08 -2.19
C LEU A 33 3.22 14.37 -0.69
N LEU A 34 2.35 13.74 0.09
CA LEU A 34 2.32 13.83 1.54
C LEU A 34 3.61 13.27 2.14
N CYS A 35 4.14 12.16 1.61
CA CYS A 35 5.42 11.58 2.01
C CYS A 35 6.53 12.62 2.02
N ARG A 36 6.71 13.38 0.94
CA ARG A 36 7.73 14.44 0.86
C ARG A 36 7.57 15.48 1.97
N ARG A 37 6.33 15.88 2.28
CA ARG A 37 6.05 16.87 3.34
C ARG A 37 6.27 16.29 4.74
N LEU A 38 5.89 15.03 4.97
CA LEU A 38 6.08 14.36 6.25
C LEU A 38 7.56 14.07 6.52
N LEU A 39 8.31 13.63 5.51
CA LEU A 39 9.75 13.40 5.62
C LEU A 39 10.48 14.68 6.02
N ALA A 40 10.16 15.81 5.37
CA ALA A 40 10.80 17.09 5.68
C ALA A 40 10.48 17.63 7.08
N ARG A 41 9.34 17.26 7.67
CA ARG A 41 8.89 17.79 8.97
C ARG A 41 9.09 16.86 10.15
N LEU A 42 8.95 15.56 9.92
CA LEU A 42 8.89 14.52 10.95
C LEU A 42 9.99 13.47 10.79
N GLY A 43 10.68 13.48 9.64
CA GLY A 43 11.72 12.51 9.33
C GLY A 43 11.20 11.12 8.97
N LEU A 44 12.11 10.21 8.65
CA LEU A 44 11.80 8.91 8.04
C LEU A 44 11.00 8.00 8.97
N LYS A 45 11.46 7.85 10.21
CA LYS A 45 10.89 6.93 11.19
C LYS A 45 9.41 7.22 11.48
N ARG A 46 9.08 8.50 11.71
CA ARG A 46 7.70 8.93 11.98
C ARG A 46 6.83 8.87 10.72
N THR A 47 7.37 9.25 9.57
CA THR A 47 6.63 9.23 8.29
C THR A 47 6.16 7.81 7.96
N VAL A 48 7.06 6.83 8.07
CA VAL A 48 6.71 5.43 7.79
C VAL A 48 5.78 4.86 8.86
N ALA A 49 5.92 5.26 10.13
CA ALA A 49 4.99 4.87 11.18
C ALA A 49 3.55 5.38 10.93
N ILE A 50 3.40 6.62 10.44
CA ILE A 50 2.10 7.18 10.02
C ILE A 50 1.54 6.39 8.83
N ALA A 51 2.37 6.07 7.84
CA ALA A 51 1.97 5.24 6.70
C ALA A 51 1.51 3.85 7.16
N GLY A 52 2.20 3.25 8.14
CA GLY A 52 1.79 2.00 8.79
C GLY A 52 0.42 2.09 9.44
N ALA A 53 0.14 3.18 10.16
CA ALA A 53 -1.16 3.43 10.78
C ALA A 53 -2.28 3.59 9.73
N LEU A 54 -2.03 4.30 8.63
CA LEU A 54 -2.98 4.45 7.53
C LEU A 54 -3.29 3.10 6.87
N SER A 55 -2.25 2.29 6.59
CA SER A 55 -2.42 0.95 6.03
C SER A 55 -3.19 0.04 6.97
N ALA A 56 -2.78 -0.07 8.24
CA ALA A 56 -3.46 -0.89 9.24
C ALA A 56 -4.92 -0.47 9.45
N GLY A 57 -5.18 0.84 9.57
CA GLY A 57 -6.52 1.39 9.72
C GLY A 57 -7.40 1.10 8.50
N GLY A 58 -6.88 1.32 7.29
CA GLY A 58 -7.60 1.01 6.05
C GLY A 58 -7.92 -0.48 5.92
N GLY A 59 -6.94 -1.35 6.15
CA GLY A 59 -7.13 -2.80 6.10
C GLY A 59 -8.11 -3.31 7.15
N LEU A 60 -8.02 -2.83 8.39
CA LEU A 60 -8.93 -3.21 9.47
C LEU A 60 -10.36 -2.75 9.20
N LEU A 61 -10.55 -1.49 8.81
CA LEU A 61 -11.88 -0.95 8.50
C LEU A 61 -12.53 -1.69 7.32
N MET A 62 -11.73 -2.02 6.29
CA MET A 62 -12.22 -2.80 5.15
C MET A 62 -12.60 -4.23 5.55
N LEU A 63 -11.81 -4.87 6.42
CA LEU A 63 -12.11 -6.19 6.97
C LEU A 63 -13.39 -6.17 7.82
N LEU A 64 -13.56 -5.16 8.67
CA LEU A 64 -14.76 -5.00 9.50
C LEU A 64 -16.00 -4.77 8.64
N ALA A 65 -15.93 -3.88 7.64
CA ALA A 65 -17.05 -3.66 6.72
C ALA A 65 -17.47 -4.96 6.02
N ALA A 66 -16.52 -5.75 5.53
CA ALA A 66 -16.79 -7.03 4.90
C ALA A 66 -17.36 -8.07 5.87
N ALA A 67 -16.84 -8.14 7.10
CA ALA A 67 -17.32 -9.05 8.14
C ALA A 67 -18.74 -8.72 8.61
N LEU A 68 -19.13 -7.45 8.58
CA LEU A 68 -20.50 -6.98 8.83
C LEU A 68 -21.46 -7.20 7.64
N GLY A 69 -20.98 -7.81 6.54
CA GLY A 69 -21.78 -8.07 5.35
C GLY A 69 -21.96 -6.85 4.43
N TRP A 70 -21.23 -5.76 4.65
CA TRP A 70 -21.33 -4.56 3.81
C TRP A 70 -20.49 -4.71 2.55
N HIS A 71 -21.01 -5.48 1.58
CA HIS A 71 -20.34 -5.80 0.33
C HIS A 71 -20.77 -4.83 -0.78
N SER A 72 -20.42 -3.54 -0.60
CA SER A 72 -20.71 -2.50 -1.60
C SER A 72 -19.47 -1.64 -1.85
N VAL A 73 -19.42 -1.01 -3.02
CA VAL A 73 -18.36 -0.04 -3.36
C VAL A 73 -18.30 1.07 -2.30
N ALA A 74 -19.45 1.59 -1.88
CA ALA A 74 -19.52 2.67 -0.89
C ALA A 74 -18.97 2.26 0.49
N ALA A 75 -19.06 0.98 0.85
CA ALA A 75 -18.53 0.47 2.12
C ALA A 75 -17.03 0.16 2.05
N LEU A 76 -16.57 -0.39 0.92
CA LEU A 76 -15.20 -0.90 0.78
C LEU A 76 -14.21 0.13 0.24
N LEU A 77 -14.66 1.10 -0.54
CA LEU A 77 -13.78 2.09 -1.19
C LEU A 77 -13.21 3.13 -0.20
N PRO A 78 -13.97 3.71 0.74
CA PRO A 78 -13.42 4.64 1.72
C PRO A 78 -12.25 4.09 2.56
N PRO A 79 -12.33 2.88 3.18
CA PRO A 79 -11.20 2.33 3.89
C PRO A 79 -10.05 1.95 2.96
N PHE A 80 -10.35 1.58 1.70
CA PHE A 80 -9.32 1.35 0.70
C PHE A 80 -8.55 2.63 0.34
N TYR A 81 -9.14 3.82 0.39
CA TYR A 81 -8.39 5.08 0.22
C TYR A 81 -7.34 5.31 1.30
N LEU A 82 -7.60 4.94 2.56
CA LEU A 82 -6.61 5.01 3.63
C LEU A 82 -5.41 4.11 3.33
N PHE A 83 -5.69 2.89 2.86
CA PHE A 83 -4.66 1.97 2.40
C PHE A 83 -3.85 2.57 1.25
N MET A 84 -4.51 3.15 0.23
CA MET A 84 -3.83 3.75 -0.93
C MET A 84 -2.98 4.96 -0.56
N LEU A 85 -3.43 5.80 0.39
CA LEU A 85 -2.64 6.90 0.93
C LEU A 85 -1.38 6.38 1.64
N GLY A 86 -1.52 5.38 2.51
CA GLY A 86 -0.39 4.72 3.17
C GLY A 86 0.58 4.11 2.16
N HIS A 87 0.07 3.39 1.17
CA HIS A 87 0.85 2.79 0.07
C HIS A 87 1.64 3.87 -0.70
N GLY A 88 1.02 5.02 -0.98
CA GLY A 88 1.68 6.18 -1.59
C GLY A 88 2.84 6.73 -0.78
N ILE A 89 2.83 6.58 0.55
CA ILE A 89 3.94 6.98 1.41
C ILE A 89 5.01 5.90 1.49
N HIS A 90 4.61 4.64 1.66
CA HIS A 90 5.52 3.50 1.73
C HIS A 90 6.39 3.38 0.50
N GLN A 91 5.84 3.60 -0.70
CA GLN A 91 6.57 3.41 -1.95
C GLN A 91 7.84 4.29 -2.06
N PRO A 92 7.78 5.63 -2.01
CA PRO A 92 9.00 6.47 -2.09
C PRO A 92 9.97 6.21 -0.94
N CYS A 93 9.47 5.99 0.30
CA CYS A 93 10.34 5.66 1.44
C CYS A 93 11.09 4.34 1.24
N GLY A 94 10.38 3.28 0.81
CA GLY A 94 10.95 1.96 0.57
C GLY A 94 11.94 1.96 -0.59
N GLN A 95 11.61 2.63 -1.69
CA GLN A 95 12.50 2.74 -2.85
C GLN A 95 13.79 3.49 -2.51
N ALA A 96 13.67 4.65 -1.83
CA ALA A 96 14.85 5.38 -1.37
C ALA A 96 15.67 4.57 -0.35
N GLY A 97 15.01 3.86 0.57
CA GLY A 97 15.69 3.03 1.57
C GLY A 97 16.40 1.80 1.01
N ALA A 98 15.90 1.21 -0.09
CA ALA A 98 16.51 0.06 -0.73
C ALA A 98 17.77 0.43 -1.52
N VAL A 99 17.80 1.62 -2.11
CA VAL A 99 18.88 2.07 -3.02
C VAL A 99 19.89 2.98 -2.30
N GLY A 100 19.42 3.85 -1.41
CA GLY A 100 20.21 4.88 -0.74
C GLY A 100 21.49 4.39 -0.05
N PRO A 101 21.50 3.24 0.64
CA PRO A 101 22.71 2.69 1.26
C PRO A 101 23.79 2.21 0.29
N PHE A 102 23.51 2.13 -1.02
CA PHE A 102 24.41 1.54 -2.02
C PHE A 102 24.74 2.52 -3.17
N PRO A 103 25.33 3.70 -2.91
CA PRO A 103 25.53 4.73 -3.92
C PRO A 103 26.42 4.27 -5.09
N GLN A 104 27.45 3.45 -4.83
CA GLN A 104 28.35 2.92 -5.86
C GLN A 104 27.74 1.76 -6.67
N ALA A 105 26.63 1.19 -6.20
CA ALA A 105 25.93 0.06 -6.83
C ALA A 105 24.44 0.35 -7.04
N ALA A 106 24.07 1.63 -7.17
CA ALA A 106 22.66 2.07 -7.17
C ALA A 106 21.83 1.41 -8.28
N GLY A 107 22.43 1.19 -9.47
CA GLY A 107 21.77 0.48 -10.56
C GLY A 107 21.45 -0.98 -10.23
N VAL A 108 22.40 -1.69 -9.61
CA VAL A 108 22.21 -3.09 -9.18
C VAL A 108 21.18 -3.17 -8.05
N ALA A 109 21.27 -2.29 -7.05
CA ALA A 109 20.32 -2.24 -5.93
C ALA A 109 18.88 -1.96 -6.42
N SER A 110 18.72 -1.03 -7.38
CA SER A 110 17.42 -0.72 -7.98
C SER A 110 16.87 -1.90 -8.80
N ALA A 111 17.73 -2.55 -9.59
CA ALA A 111 17.34 -3.73 -10.37
C ALA A 111 16.90 -4.89 -9.48
N LEU A 112 17.65 -5.16 -8.40
CA LEU A 112 17.29 -6.20 -7.42
C LEU A 112 15.97 -5.88 -6.72
N ASN A 113 15.76 -4.63 -6.30
CA ASN A 113 14.49 -4.21 -5.70
C ASN A 113 13.31 -4.42 -6.68
N GLY A 114 13.46 -4.04 -7.94
CA GLY A 114 12.43 -4.26 -8.97
C GLY A 114 12.16 -5.75 -9.23
N PHE A 115 13.23 -6.57 -9.28
CA PHE A 115 13.13 -8.01 -9.42
C PHE A 115 12.37 -8.65 -8.25
N MET A 116 12.70 -8.27 -7.00
CA MET A 116 12.01 -8.75 -5.81
C MET A 116 10.54 -8.34 -5.78
N MET A 117 10.24 -7.09 -6.17
CA MET A 117 8.86 -6.62 -6.31
C MET A 117 8.08 -7.47 -7.32
N MET A 118 8.69 -7.79 -8.46
CA MET A 118 8.07 -8.61 -9.50
C MET A 118 7.85 -10.06 -9.05
N LEU A 119 8.79 -10.65 -8.31
CA LEU A 119 8.63 -11.98 -7.71
C LEU A 119 7.44 -12.04 -6.75
N VAL A 120 7.31 -11.05 -5.87
CA VAL A 120 6.18 -10.95 -4.95
C VAL A 120 4.88 -10.76 -5.72
N ALA A 121 4.87 -9.88 -6.72
CA ALA A 121 3.70 -9.65 -7.58
C ALA A 121 3.27 -10.93 -8.32
N PHE A 122 4.22 -11.72 -8.82
CA PHE A 122 3.96 -13.01 -9.44
C PHE A 122 3.35 -14.01 -8.46
N ALA A 123 3.92 -14.15 -7.26
CA ALA A 123 3.41 -15.06 -6.24
C ALA A 123 1.98 -14.69 -5.81
N ILE A 124 1.71 -13.40 -5.59
CA ILE A 124 0.38 -12.89 -5.28
C ILE A 124 -0.57 -13.09 -6.46
N GLY A 125 -0.15 -12.79 -7.70
CA GLY A 125 -0.96 -13.02 -8.89
C GLY A 125 -1.35 -14.48 -9.07
N ARG A 126 -0.42 -15.40 -8.83
CA ARG A 126 -0.64 -16.86 -8.86
C ARG A 126 -1.61 -17.32 -7.77
N TRP A 127 -1.43 -16.83 -6.53
CA TRP A 127 -2.37 -17.12 -5.44
C TRP A 127 -3.77 -16.59 -5.76
N LEU A 128 -3.84 -15.35 -6.22
CA LEU A 128 -5.09 -14.66 -6.52
C LEU A 128 -5.85 -15.35 -7.66
N GLY A 129 -5.15 -15.83 -8.69
CA GLY A 129 -5.76 -16.62 -9.77
C GLY A 129 -6.50 -17.87 -9.28
N GLY A 130 -6.05 -18.49 -8.18
CA GLY A 130 -6.76 -19.62 -7.56
C GLY A 130 -7.76 -19.23 -6.47
N ALA A 131 -7.65 -18.02 -5.90
CA ALA A 131 -8.49 -17.55 -4.81
C ALA A 131 -9.77 -16.83 -5.29
N LEU A 132 -9.85 -16.42 -6.56
CA LEU A 132 -11.05 -15.77 -7.11
C LEU A 132 -12.24 -16.74 -7.12
N ASP A 133 -13.19 -16.52 -6.23
CA ASP A 133 -14.34 -17.39 -5.97
C ASP A 133 -15.70 -16.71 -6.19
N GLY A 134 -15.71 -15.52 -6.80
CA GLY A 134 -16.93 -14.71 -6.96
C GLY A 134 -17.28 -13.87 -5.73
N SER A 135 -16.39 -13.75 -4.74
CA SER A 135 -16.63 -12.94 -3.55
C SER A 135 -15.66 -11.74 -3.41
N VAL A 136 -15.93 -10.88 -2.42
CA VAL A 136 -15.05 -9.76 -2.05
C VAL A 136 -13.86 -10.21 -1.19
N TRP A 137 -13.88 -11.44 -0.65
CA TRP A 137 -12.92 -11.90 0.36
C TRP A 137 -11.47 -11.95 -0.11
N PRO A 138 -11.14 -12.39 -1.34
CA PRO A 138 -9.76 -12.38 -1.81
C PRO A 138 -9.13 -10.97 -1.78
N LEU A 139 -9.92 -9.94 -2.10
CA LEU A 139 -9.49 -8.55 -2.02
C LEU A 139 -9.30 -8.13 -0.55
N VAL A 140 -10.32 -8.35 0.29
CA VAL A 140 -10.32 -7.92 1.69
C VAL A 140 -9.18 -8.57 2.47
N GLN A 141 -9.01 -9.88 2.34
CA GLN A 141 -7.96 -10.63 3.02
C GLN A 141 -6.57 -10.25 2.51
N GLY A 142 -6.42 -10.05 1.19
CA GLY A 142 -5.17 -9.57 0.61
C GLY A 142 -4.77 -8.20 1.18
N VAL A 143 -5.70 -7.24 1.19
CA VAL A 143 -5.46 -5.91 1.76
C VAL A 143 -5.17 -6.00 3.26
N ALA A 144 -5.93 -6.78 4.03
CA ALA A 144 -5.72 -6.95 5.46
C ALA A 144 -4.33 -7.53 5.79
N LEU A 145 -3.95 -8.62 5.11
CA LEU A 145 -2.65 -9.27 5.28
C LEU A 145 -1.50 -8.29 5.02
N TRP A 146 -1.52 -7.63 3.85
CA TRP A 146 -0.46 -6.69 3.48
C TRP A 146 -0.44 -5.45 4.39
N SER A 147 -1.61 -5.00 4.87
CA SER A 147 -1.69 -3.90 5.83
C SER A 147 -0.99 -4.23 7.15
N VAL A 148 -1.19 -5.44 7.68
CA VAL A 148 -0.53 -5.90 8.90
C VAL A 148 0.98 -6.04 8.67
N LEU A 149 1.40 -6.63 7.55
CA LEU A 149 2.83 -6.75 7.22
C LEU A 149 3.51 -5.38 7.09
N LEU A 150 2.90 -4.44 6.36
CA LEU A 150 3.44 -3.09 6.21
C LEU A 150 3.51 -2.35 7.55
N ALA A 151 2.47 -2.43 8.37
CA ALA A 151 2.42 -1.77 9.67
C ALA A 151 3.45 -2.36 10.65
N THR A 152 3.61 -3.69 10.67
CA THR A 152 4.62 -4.35 11.51
C THR A 152 6.03 -3.96 11.09
N ILE A 153 6.35 -3.95 9.79
CA ILE A 153 7.65 -3.48 9.27
C ILE A 153 7.88 -2.01 9.66
N ALA A 154 6.86 -1.17 9.48
CA ALA A 154 6.92 0.26 9.77
C ALA A 154 7.20 0.58 11.25
N TRP A 155 6.58 -0.16 12.17
CA TRP A 155 6.72 0.06 13.61
C TRP A 155 7.88 -0.72 14.25
N THR A 156 8.47 -1.69 13.55
CA THR A 156 9.57 -2.50 14.09
C THR A 156 10.86 -2.33 13.31
N LEU A 157 10.97 -2.93 12.12
CA LEU A 157 12.21 -3.00 11.36
C LEU A 157 12.72 -1.62 10.97
N VAL A 158 11.83 -0.72 10.53
CA VAL A 158 12.22 0.65 10.17
C VAL A 158 12.67 1.43 11.40
N GLN A 159 12.01 1.25 12.55
CA GLN A 159 12.42 1.94 13.78
C GLN A 159 13.79 1.49 14.27
N ARG A 160 14.13 0.22 14.06
CA ARG A 160 15.40 -0.40 14.45
C ARG A 160 16.55 -0.07 13.49
N HIS A 161 16.32 -0.09 12.18
CA HIS A 161 17.39 -0.06 11.18
C HIS A 161 17.44 1.23 10.34
N ALA A 162 16.46 2.13 10.45
CA ALA A 162 16.56 3.40 9.72
C ALA A 162 17.75 4.21 10.25
N PRO A 163 18.60 4.74 9.35
CA PRO A 163 19.74 5.58 9.72
C PRO A 163 19.31 6.73 10.64
N PRO A 164 20.20 7.19 11.55
CA PRO A 164 19.94 8.41 12.29
C PRO A 164 19.75 9.57 11.30
N GLU A 165 18.78 10.44 11.58
CA GLU A 165 18.61 11.68 10.82
C GLU A 165 19.91 12.48 10.98
N SER A 166 20.63 12.68 9.87
CA SER A 166 21.79 13.55 9.86
C SER A 166 21.33 14.94 10.29
N SER A 167 21.95 15.48 11.35
CA SER A 167 21.68 16.81 11.90
C SER A 167 21.96 17.96 10.93
N ASP A 168 22.43 17.65 9.72
CA ASP A 168 22.73 18.61 8.67
C ASP A 168 21.60 18.59 7.63
N ALA A 169 20.48 19.24 7.97
CA ALA A 169 19.68 19.90 6.97
C ALA A 169 20.07 21.39 7.00
N PRO A 170 20.35 22.03 5.85
CA PRO A 170 20.73 23.44 5.78
C PRO A 170 19.68 24.39 6.36
#